data_AF-A0A7C7EIF9-F1
#
_entry.id   AF-A0A7C7EIF9-F1
#
_cell.length_a   1.000
_cell.length_b   1.000
_cell.length_c   1.000
_cell.angle_alpha   90.00
_cell.angle_beta   90.00
_cell.angle_gamma   90.00
#
_symmetry.space_group_name_H-M   'P 1'
#
loop_
_entity.id
_entity.type
_entity.pdbx_description
1 polymer ?
#
loop_
_entity_poly.entity_id
_entity_poly.type
_entity_poly.pdbx_seq_one_letter_code
_entity_poly.pdbx_strand_id
1 'polypeptide(L)'
;MTNIDIYEDIAKRTKGEIYLGVVGPVRTGKSTFIRKFSENVMLPNIVDEYTKERAKDEMPQSGTGKTVMTTEPKFVPGEAVEVTFNNNIKAKLRLIDCVGYM
;
A
#
# COMPACT_ATOMS: atom_id res chain seq x y z
N MET A 1 22.70 2.46 8.57
CA MET A 1 21.51 2.05 9.35
C MET A 1 20.45 3.11 9.14
N THR A 2 19.54 2.97 8.18
CA THR A 2 18.43 3.93 8.06
C THR A 2 17.32 3.40 7.12
N ASN A 3 16.07 3.55 7.57
CA ASN A 3 14.77 3.28 6.96
C ASN A 3 14.19 1.86 6.96
N ILE A 4 14.96 0.77 6.86
CA ILE A 4 14.35 -0.58 6.84
C ILE A 4 13.88 -1.02 8.24
N ASP A 5 14.59 -0.59 9.29
CA ASP A 5 14.29 -0.94 10.68
C ASP A 5 12.89 -0.47 11.13
N ILE A 6 12.32 0.56 10.50
CA ILE A 6 11.01 1.07 10.89
C ILE A 6 9.88 0.08 10.53
N TYR A 7 9.96 -0.59 9.38
CA TYR A 7 8.96 -1.57 8.97
C TYR A 7 9.09 -2.84 9.81
N GLU A 8 10.30 -3.21 10.18
CA GLU A 8 10.60 -4.27 11.14
C GLU A 8 10.00 -3.99 12.52
N ASP A 9 10.25 -2.80 13.05
CA ASP A 9 9.76 -2.40 14.37
C ASP A 9 8.23 -2.31 14.41
N ILE A 10 7.62 -1.77 13.35
CA ILE A 10 6.16 -1.75 13.18
C ILE A 10 5.62 -3.18 13.15
N ALA A 11 6.15 -4.06 12.30
CA ALA A 11 5.68 -5.44 12.18
C ALA A 11 5.74 -6.20 13.52
N LYS A 12 6.83 -6.05 14.27
CA LYS A 12 6.97 -6.69 15.60
C LYS A 12 5.92 -6.19 16.59
N ARG A 13 5.60 -4.89 16.56
CA ARG A 13 4.60 -4.27 17.46
C ARG A 13 3.16 -4.54 17.04
N THR A 14 2.90 -4.72 15.74
CA THR A 14 1.55 -4.89 15.19
C THR A 14 1.17 -6.35 14.95
N LYS A 15 1.93 -7.31 15.51
CA LYS A 15 1.75 -8.76 15.29
C LYS A 15 1.81 -9.14 13.80
N GLY A 16 2.61 -8.39 13.02
CA GLY A 16 2.84 -8.66 11.62
C GLY A 16 1.78 -8.10 10.68
N GLU A 17 0.83 -7.26 11.12
CA GLU A 17 -0.14 -6.62 10.21
C GLU A 17 0.12 -5.11 10.07
N ILE A 18 0.23 -4.64 8.84
CA ILE A 18 0.53 -3.23 8.53
C ILE A 18 -0.55 -2.70 7.58
N TYR A 19 -1.29 -1.71 8.07
CA TYR A 19 -2.27 -0.97 7.28
C TYR A 19 -1.74 0.44 7.04
N LEU A 20 -1.64 0.85 5.78
CA LEU A 20 -1.19 2.20 5.41
C LEU A 20 -2.35 2.96 4.76
N GLY A 21 -2.92 3.90 5.52
CA GLY A 21 -3.90 4.85 5.01
C GLY A 21 -3.28 6.19 4.68
N VAL A 22 -3.55 6.72 3.48
CA VAL A 22 -3.08 8.04 3.07
C VAL A 22 -4.26 9.01 3.05
N VAL A 23 -4.21 10.03 3.91
CA VAL A 23 -5.26 11.04 4.07
C VAL A 23 -4.76 12.42 3.65
N GLY A 24 -5.67 13.27 3.18
CA GLY A 24 -5.34 14.63 2.76
C GLY A 24 -6.32 15.22 1.73
N PRO A 25 -6.18 16.50 1.38
CA PRO A 25 -7.11 17.21 0.50
C PRO A 25 -7.24 16.56 -0.88
N VAL A 26 -8.32 16.86 -1.60
CA VAL A 26 -8.47 16.43 -3.00
C VAL A 26 -7.28 16.92 -3.84
N ARG A 27 -6.80 16.07 -4.77
CA ARG A 27 -5.73 16.40 -5.73
C ARG A 27 -4.33 16.67 -5.14
N THR A 28 -4.04 16.18 -3.94
CA THR A 28 -2.69 16.24 -3.34
C THR A 28 -1.79 15.04 -3.69
N GLY A 29 -2.19 14.19 -4.64
CA GLY A 29 -1.38 13.06 -5.10
C GLY A 29 -1.46 11.79 -4.24
N LYS A 30 -2.49 11.65 -3.39
CA LYS A 30 -2.69 10.46 -2.53
C LYS A 30 -2.64 9.13 -3.30
N SER A 31 -3.48 8.98 -4.32
CA SER A 31 -3.51 7.76 -5.14
C SER A 31 -2.19 7.53 -5.89
N THR A 32 -1.48 8.60 -6.27
CA THR A 32 -0.14 8.51 -6.86
C THR A 32 0.89 7.99 -5.86
N PHE A 33 0.83 8.44 -4.61
CA PHE A 33 1.69 7.93 -3.55
C PHE A 33 1.43 6.44 -3.29
N ILE A 34 0.16 6.05 -3.13
CA ILE A 34 -0.23 4.65 -2.89
C ILE A 34 0.29 3.76 -4.02
N ARG A 35 0.08 4.16 -5.28
CA ARG A 35 0.61 3.43 -6.43
C ARG A 35 2.13 3.29 -6.38
N LYS A 36 2.87 4.39 -6.16
CA LYS A 36 4.34 4.35 -6.09
C LYS A 36 4.84 3.52 -4.92
N PHE A 37 4.16 3.57 -3.78
CA PHE A 37 4.49 2.73 -2.62
C PHE A 37 4.26 1.25 -2.95
N SER A 38 3.17 0.91 -3.62
CA SER A 38 2.94 -0.45 -4.08
C SER A 38 4.02 -0.94 -5.03
N GLU A 39 4.37 -0.15 -6.04
CA GLU A 39 5.36 -0.51 -7.07
C GLU A 39 6.78 -0.66 -6.50
N ASN A 40 7.18 0.20 -5.56
CA ASN A 40 8.56 0.25 -5.06
C ASN A 40 8.77 -0.50 -3.74
N VAL A 41 7.71 -0.71 -2.95
CA VAL A 41 7.81 -1.32 -1.60
C VAL A 41 6.99 -2.59 -1.49
N MET A 42 5.72 -2.59 -1.88
CA MET A 42 4.88 -3.79 -1.72
C MET A 42 5.29 -4.90 -2.69
N LEU A 43 5.15 -4.67 -4.00
CA LEU A 43 5.33 -5.69 -5.05
C LEU A 43 6.72 -6.34 -5.04
N PRO A 44 7.85 -5.63 -4.84
CA PRO A 44 9.16 -6.25 -4.80
C PRO A 44 9.38 -7.16 -3.58
N ASN A 45 8.59 -6.98 -2.51
CA ASN A 45 8.71 -7.77 -1.28
C ASN A 45 7.69 -8.91 -1.22
N ILE A 46 6.85 -9.13 -2.24
CA ILE A 46 5.98 -10.31 -2.33
C ILE A 46 6.78 -11.49 -2.92
N VAL A 47 6.83 -12.61 -2.20
CA VAL A 47 7.58 -13.81 -2.62
C VAL A 47 6.81 -14.65 -3.64
N ASP A 48 5.49 -14.74 -3.50
CA ASP A 48 4.63 -15.52 -4.40
C ASP A 48 4.26 -14.72 -5.66
N GLU A 49 4.71 -15.17 -6.83
CA GLU A 49 4.51 -14.46 -8.10
C GLU A 49 3.03 -14.36 -8.49
N TYR A 50 2.21 -15.37 -8.14
CA TYR A 50 0.76 -15.33 -8.40
C TYR A 50 0.08 -14.23 -7.58
N THR A 51 0.38 -14.16 -6.28
CA THR A 51 -0.10 -13.10 -5.38
C THR A 51 0.37 -11.73 -5.83
N LYS A 52 1.60 -11.63 -6.35
CA LYS A 52 2.19 -10.39 -6.83
C LYS A 52 1.49 -9.86 -8.09
N GLU A 53 1.24 -10.71 -9.09
CA GLU A 53 0.48 -10.30 -10.28
C GLU A 53 -0.97 -9.95 -9.92
N ARG A 54 -1.62 -10.72 -9.04
CA ARG A 54 -2.96 -10.36 -8.52
C ARG A 54 -2.96 -9.00 -7.83
N ALA A 55 -2.00 -8.76 -6.93
CA ALA A 55 -1.90 -7.50 -6.20
C ALA A 55 -1.73 -6.33 -7.17
N LYS A 56 -0.89 -6.49 -8.20
CA LYS A 56 -0.65 -5.49 -9.24
C LYS A 56 -1.90 -5.17 -10.06
N ASP A 57 -2.71 -6.16 -10.42
CA ASP A 57 -3.98 -5.96 -11.13
C ASP A 57 -5.03 -5.23 -10.29
N GLU A 58 -5.00 -5.42 -8.97
CA GLU A 58 -5.91 -4.76 -8.03
C GLU A 58 -5.51 -3.31 -7.68
N MET A 59 -4.36 -2.82 -8.18
CA MET A 59 -3.86 -1.49 -7.87
C MET A 59 -4.75 -0.37 -8.42
N PRO A 60 -4.81 0.79 -7.73
CA PRO A 60 -5.59 1.92 -8.17
C PRO A 60 -5.01 2.48 -9.46
N GLN A 61 -5.83 2.48 -10.50
CA GLN A 61 -5.54 3.24 -11.71
C GLN A 61 -5.54 4.72 -11.34
N SER A 62 -4.42 5.40 -11.56
CA SER A 62 -4.31 6.83 -11.31
C SER A 62 -5.20 7.56 -12.33
N GLY A 63 -6.36 8.06 -11.90
CA GLY A 63 -7.27 8.79 -12.77
C GLY A 63 -6.66 10.11 -13.24
N THR A 64 -6.44 10.25 -14.54
CA THR A 64 -5.97 11.49 -15.20
C THR A 64 -7.06 12.58 -15.30
N GLY A 65 -8.25 12.33 -14.73
CA GLY A 65 -9.44 13.17 -14.89
C GLY A 65 -9.61 14.22 -13.80
N LYS A 66 -10.25 15.35 -14.16
CA LYS A 66 -10.60 16.46 -13.24
C LYS A 66 -11.66 16.11 -12.19
N THR A 67 -12.21 14.89 -12.22
CA THR A 67 -13.30 14.43 -11.35
C THR A 67 -12.75 13.65 -10.16
N VAL A 68 -13.23 13.92 -8.96
CA VAL A 68 -12.92 13.12 -7.76
C VAL A 68 -13.46 11.70 -7.99
N MET A 69 -12.56 10.73 -8.19
CA MET A 69 -12.97 9.33 -8.39
C MET A 69 -13.29 8.61 -7.07
N THR A 70 -12.65 9.00 -5.97
CA THR A 70 -12.74 8.28 -4.69
C THR A 70 -13.93 8.81 -3.89
N THR A 71 -15.09 8.14 -3.97
CA THR A 71 -16.27 8.41 -3.12
C THR A 71 -16.29 7.55 -1.85
N GLU A 72 -15.52 6.47 -1.81
CA GLU A 72 -15.40 5.56 -0.66
C GLU A 72 -13.93 5.14 -0.45
N PRO A 73 -13.51 4.86 0.80
CA PRO A 73 -12.16 4.34 1.07
C PRO A 73 -11.95 3.01 0.34
N LYS A 74 -10.89 2.93 -0.48
CA LYS A 74 -10.58 1.71 -1.24
C LYS A 74 -9.41 0.97 -0.60
N PHE A 75 -9.62 -0.30 -0.27
CA PHE A 75 -8.54 -1.20 0.10
C PHE A 75 -7.81 -1.71 -1.14
N VAL A 76 -6.48 -1.69 -1.06
CA VAL A 76 -5.58 -1.99 -2.16
C VAL A 76 -4.37 -2.75 -1.60
N PRO A 77 -4.20 -4.05 -1.92
CA PRO A 77 -5.14 -4.94 -2.59
C PRO A 77 -6.40 -5.21 -1.74
N GLY A 78 -7.39 -5.86 -2.36
CA GLY A 78 -8.63 -6.28 -1.71
C GLY A 78 -8.41 -7.16 -0.49
N GLU A 79 -7.29 -7.86 -0.41
CA GLU A 79 -6.83 -8.59 0.77
C GLU A 79 -5.41 -8.17 1.16
N ALA A 80 -5.06 -8.34 2.44
CA ALA A 80 -3.70 -8.07 2.89
C ALA A 80 -2.74 -9.12 2.29
N VAL A 81 -1.63 -8.66 1.71
CA VAL A 81 -0.63 -9.51 1.07
C VAL A 81 0.57 -9.72 1.98
N GLU A 82 1.07 -10.96 2.06
CA GLU A 82 2.30 -11.24 2.79
C GLU A 82 3.50 -10.68 2.01
N VAL A 83 4.25 -9.82 2.67
CA VAL A 83 5.53 -9.26 2.20
C VAL A 83 6.65 -9.74 3.11
N THR A 84 7.80 -10.07 2.53
CA THR A 84 9.02 -10.44 3.25
C THR A 84 10.07 -9.37 3.03
N PHE A 85 10.45 -8.68 4.10
CA PHE A 85 11.52 -7.68 4.08
C PHE A 85 12.90 -8.34 4.28
N ASN A 86 13.98 -7.67 3.88
CA ASN A 86 15.37 -8.18 3.86
C ASN A 86 15.85 -8.92 5.12
N ASN A 87 15.37 -8.57 6.32
CA ASN A 87 15.72 -9.25 7.57
C ASN A 87 14.89 -10.53 7.80
N ASN A 88 14.29 -11.10 6.74
CA ASN A 88 13.38 -12.23 6.76
C ASN A 88 12.10 -11.98 7.58
N ILE A 89 11.69 -10.72 7.67
CA ILE A 89 10.54 -10.29 8.46
C ILE A 89 9.31 -10.34 7.57
N LYS A 90 8.36 -11.16 7.99
CA LYS A 90 7.07 -11.30 7.32
C LYS A 90 6.06 -10.33 7.92
N ALA A 91 5.38 -9.60 7.06
CA ALA A 91 4.23 -8.78 7.43
C ALA A 91 3.12 -8.91 6.39
N LYS A 92 1.87 -8.79 6.82
CA LYS A 92 0.72 -8.61 5.94
C LYS A 92 0.51 -7.12 5.71
N LEU A 93 0.62 -6.68 4.48
CA LEU A 93 0.50 -5.28 4.09
C LEU A 93 -0.81 -5.04 3.35
N ARG A 94 -1.52 -3.96 3.70
CA ARG A 94 -2.71 -3.50 2.98
C ARG A 94 -2.76 -1.98 2.95
N LEU A 95 -3.00 -1.40 1.78
CA LEU A 95 -3.10 0.05 1.60
C LEU A 95 -4.56 0.48 1.59
N ILE A 96 -4.81 1.72 2.00
CA ILE A 96 -6.12 2.34 2.05
C ILE A 96 -6.04 3.69 1.33
N ASP A 97 -6.71 3.80 0.19
CA ASP A 97 -6.90 5.08 -0.51
C ASP A 97 -8.14 5.77 0.06
N CYS A 98 -7.90 6.78 0.91
CA CYS A 98 -8.97 7.51 1.58
C CYS A 98 -9.55 8.62 0.69
N VAL A 99 -10.84 8.88 0.88
CA VAL A 99 -11.54 10.01 0.26
C VAL A 99 -10.86 11.31 0.69
N GLY A 100 -10.53 12.17 -0.27
CA GLY A 100 -9.98 13.49 0.02
C GLY A 100 -11.06 14.45 0.50
N TYR A 101 -10.76 15.24 1.53
CA TYR A 101 -11.60 16.38 1.91
C TYR A 101 -11.36 17.58 0.97
N MET A 102 -12.34 18.48 0.85
CA MET A 102 -12.18 19.76 0.13
C MET A 102 -11.43 20.77 0.98
#